data_AF-A0A9N9JW56-F1
#
_entry.id   AF-A0A9N9JW56-F1
#
_cell.length_a   1.000
_cell.length_b   1.000
_cell.length_c   1.000
_cell.angle_alpha   90.00
_cell.angle_beta   90.00
_cell.angle_gamma   90.00
#
_symmetry.space_group_name_H-M   'P 1'
#
loop_
_entity.id
_entity.type
_entity.pdbx_description
1 polymer ?
#
loop_
_entity_poly.entity_id
_entity_poly.type
_entity_poly.pdbx_seq_one_letter_code
_entity_poly.pdbx_strand_id
1 'polypeptide(L)'
;GDPGITFSRFCYKNENNDPAHCLKEEFEAHWQCLDRNNQELRHCRGLERKFNSCVFNALNLEKVIPGSPPNKPPIHLKERPLYKERP
;
A
#
# COMPACT_ATOMS: atom_id res chain seq x y z
N GLY A 1 21.89 21.61 2.94
CA GLY A 1 21.17 20.76 3.90
C GLY A 1 21.32 19.32 3.49
N ASP A 2 21.43 18.41 4.45
CA ASP A 2 21.57 16.97 4.19
C ASP A 2 20.26 16.38 3.62
N PRO A 3 20.26 15.85 2.37
CA PRO A 3 19.09 15.25 1.76
C PRO A 3 18.49 14.09 2.57
N GLY A 4 19.32 13.34 3.30
CA GLY A 4 18.87 12.22 4.13
C GLY A 4 17.97 12.67 5.27
N ILE A 5 18.32 13.78 5.93
CA ILE A 5 17.51 14.36 7.02
C ILE A 5 16.16 14.84 6.47
N THR A 6 16.16 15.46 5.29
CA THR A 6 14.92 15.92 4.65
C THR A 6 14.00 14.75 4.31
N PHE A 7 14.53 13.66 3.76
CA PHE A 7 13.76 12.48 3.40
C PHE A 7 13.17 11.78 4.63
N SER A 8 13.99 11.49 5.65
CA SER A 8 13.52 10.85 6.89
C SER A 8 12.42 11.68 7.57
N ARG A 9 12.55 13.01 7.56
CA ARG A 9 11.52 13.90 8.12
C ARG A 9 10.23 13.91 7.31
N PHE A 10 10.30 13.70 5.99
CA PHE A 10 9.12 13.54 5.15
C PHE A 10 8.38 12.23 5.46
N CYS A 11 9.09 11.09 5.56
CA CYS A 11 8.49 9.81 5.93
C CYS A 11 7.81 9.89 7.29
N TYR A 12 8.53 10.37 8.31
CA TYR A 12 7.99 10.52 9.66
C TYR A 12 6.73 11.40 9.69
N LYS A 13 6.71 12.51 8.94
CA LYS A 13 5.52 13.36 8.88
C LYS A 13 4.31 12.65 8.27
N ASN A 14 4.50 11.84 7.23
CA ASN A 14 3.39 11.09 6.64
C ASN A 14 2.89 9.99 7.58
N GLU A 15 3.78 9.28 8.26
CA GLU A 15 3.43 8.25 9.25
C GLU A 15 2.65 8.82 10.45
N ASN A 16 2.90 10.07 10.83
CA ASN A 16 2.15 10.70 11.93
C ASN A 16 0.91 11.49 11.46
N ASN A 17 0.67 11.56 10.15
CA ASN A 17 -0.48 12.26 9.56
C ASN A 17 -1.52 11.25 9.09
N ASP A 18 -2.26 10.67 10.04
CA ASP A 18 -3.26 9.62 9.78
C ASP A 18 -4.68 10.03 10.24
N PRO A 19 -5.33 10.98 9.52
CA PRO A 19 -6.60 11.56 9.95
C PRO A 19 -7.79 10.58 9.93
N ALA A 20 -7.67 9.44 9.25
CA ALA A 20 -8.71 8.42 9.14
C ALA A 20 -8.34 7.08 9.82
N HIS A 21 -7.27 7.06 10.63
CA HIS A 21 -6.78 5.86 11.30
C HIS A 21 -6.40 4.69 10.36
N CYS A 22 -6.03 5.00 9.11
CA CYS A 22 -5.59 4.04 8.12
C CYS A 22 -4.35 3.24 8.56
N LEU A 23 -3.45 3.84 9.34
CA LEU A 23 -2.22 3.21 9.83
C LEU A 23 -2.47 2.28 11.02
N LYS A 24 -3.48 2.56 11.83
CA LYS A 24 -3.76 1.76 13.02
C LYS A 24 -4.55 0.49 12.70
N GLU A 25 -5.48 0.58 11.75
CA GLU A 25 -6.41 -0.53 11.46
C GLU A 25 -6.03 -1.24 10.16
N GLU A 26 -6.19 -0.56 9.02
CA GLU A 26 -6.04 -1.18 7.70
C GLU A 26 -4.59 -1.53 7.37
N PHE A 27 -3.65 -0.67 7.74
CA PHE A 27 -2.22 -0.92 7.57
C PHE A 27 -1.75 -2.07 8.45
N GLU A 28 -2.12 -2.10 9.73
CA GLU A 28 -1.71 -3.16 10.65
C GLU A 28 -2.23 -4.52 10.17
N ALA A 29 -3.50 -4.59 9.75
CA ALA A 29 -4.05 -5.81 9.16
C ALA A 29 -3.28 -6.24 7.90
N HIS A 30 -2.99 -5.30 7.00
CA HIS A 30 -2.20 -5.58 5.79
C HIS A 30 -0.77 -6.04 6.12
N TRP A 31 -0.10 -5.37 7.07
CA TRP A 31 1.26 -5.69 7.49
C TRP A 31 1.35 -7.07 8.16
N GLN A 32 0.43 -7.41 9.05
CA GLN A 32 0.36 -8.73 9.67
C GLN A 32 0.15 -9.85 8.63
N CYS A 33 -0.60 -9.59 7.56
CA CYS A 33 -0.71 -10.54 6.46
C CYS A 33 0.63 -10.73 5.74
N LEU A 34 1.35 -9.65 5.46
CA LEU A 34 2.65 -9.70 4.79
C LEU A 34 3.67 -10.47 5.62
N ASP A 35 3.72 -10.19 6.93
CA ASP A 35 4.64 -10.85 7.85
C ASP A 35 4.49 -12.38 7.85
N ARG A 36 3.24 -12.86 7.81
CA ARG A 36 2.93 -14.30 7.74
C ARG A 36 3.14 -14.93 6.37
N ASN A 37 3.34 -14.14 5.32
CA ASN A 37 3.43 -14.60 3.94
C ASN A 37 4.75 -14.20 3.27
N ASN A 38 5.84 -14.17 4.05
CA ASN A 38 7.19 -13.88 3.54
C ASN A 38 7.26 -12.54 2.78
N GLN A 39 6.49 -11.55 3.24
CA GLN A 39 6.37 -10.22 2.62
C GLN A 39 5.90 -10.24 1.15
N GLU A 40 5.29 -11.34 0.68
CA GLU A 40 4.77 -11.44 -0.68
C GLU A 40 3.39 -10.78 -0.81
N LEU A 41 3.35 -9.59 -1.42
CA LEU A 41 2.13 -8.78 -1.64
C LEU A 41 0.97 -9.53 -2.29
N ARG A 42 1.23 -10.55 -3.11
CA ARG A 42 0.18 -11.31 -3.82
C ARG A 42 -0.80 -12.02 -2.88
N HIS A 43 -0.38 -12.31 -1.65
CA HIS A 43 -1.19 -13.00 -0.65
C HIS A 43 -2.10 -12.05 0.15
N CYS A 44 -1.93 -10.75 -0.01
CA CYS A 44 -2.56 -9.74 0.84
C CYS A 44 -3.28 -8.63 0.04
N ARG A 45 -3.58 -8.86 -1.25
CA ARG A 45 -4.22 -7.87 -2.16
C ARG A 45 -5.60 -7.43 -1.69
N GLY A 46 -6.35 -8.27 -0.99
CA GLY A 46 -7.63 -7.90 -0.39
C GLY A 46 -7.47 -6.82 0.68
N LEU A 47 -6.51 -7.01 1.59
CA LEU A 47 -6.18 -6.05 2.65
C LEU A 47 -5.49 -4.80 2.09
N GLU A 48 -4.58 -4.98 1.13
CA GLU A 48 -3.94 -3.87 0.42
C GLU A 48 -4.96 -2.95 -0.24
N ARG A 49 -6.02 -3.49 -0.87
CA ARG A 49 -7.08 -2.67 -1.50
C ARG A 49 -7.85 -1.84 -0.48
N LYS A 50 -8.14 -2.37 0.70
CA LYS A 50 -8.79 -1.62 1.79
C LYS A 50 -7.88 -0.50 2.30
N PHE A 51 -6.61 -0.83 2.56
CA PHE A 51 -5.60 0.14 2.98
C PHE A 51 -5.42 1.26 1.95
N ASN A 52 -5.22 0.93 0.67
CA ASN A 52 -5.08 1.92 -0.41
C ASN A 52 -6.31 2.82 -0.53
N SER A 53 -7.52 2.25 -0.39
CA SER A 53 -8.77 3.04 -0.43
C SER A 53 -8.84 4.03 0.74
N CYS A 54 -8.47 3.61 1.95
CA CYS A 54 -8.42 4.48 3.12
C CYS A 54 -7.45 5.64 2.89
N VAL A 55 -6.22 5.32 2.48
CA VAL A 55 -5.16 6.31 2.22
C VAL A 55 -5.54 7.28 1.11
N PHE A 56 -6.14 6.80 0.03
CA PHE A 56 -6.62 7.67 -1.05
C PHE A 56 -7.71 8.63 -0.55
N ASN A 57 -8.70 8.13 0.17
CA ASN A 57 -9.79 8.97 0.67
C ASN A 57 -9.34 10.00 1.72
N ALA A 58 -8.38 9.63 2.58
CA ALA A 58 -7.93 10.46 3.69
C ALA A 58 -6.83 11.46 3.31
N LEU A 59 -5.91 11.04 2.43
CA LEU A 59 -4.68 11.78 2.10
C LEU A 59 -4.52 12.09 0.62
N ASN A 60 -5.40 11.57 -0.24
CA ASN A 60 -5.31 11.68 -1.70
C ASN A 60 -3.97 11.16 -2.26
N LEU A 61 -3.44 10.10 -1.64
CA LEU A 61 -2.24 9.40 -2.09
C LEU A 61 -2.64 8.12 -2.82
N GLU A 62 -2.23 8.02 -4.08
CA GLU A 62 -2.51 6.86 -4.92
C GLU A 62 -1.25 6.04 -5.18
N LYS A 63 -1.40 4.70 -5.16
CA LYS A 63 -0.33 3.78 -5.52
C LYS A 63 -0.21 3.65 -7.04
N VAL A 64 0.74 4.37 -7.62
CA VAL A 64 1.06 4.29 -9.06
C VAL A 64 2.33 3.47 -9.29
N ILE A 65 2.28 2.51 -10.22
CA ILE A 65 3.45 1.76 -10.66
C ILE A 65 4.01 2.42 -11.94
N PRO A 66 5.14 3.14 -11.87
CA PRO A 66 5.71 3.81 -13.03
C PRO A 66 6.12 2.80 -14.10
N GLY A 67 5.96 3.17 -15.38
CA GLY A 67 6.30 2.31 -16.52
C GLY A 67 5.31 1.17 -16.79
N SER A 68 4.16 1.13 -16.11
CA SER A 68 3.09 0.17 -16.43
C SER A 68 2.52 0.44 -17.83
N PRO A 69 2.23 -0.60 -18.64
CA PRO A 69 1.65 -0.41 -19.96
C PRO A 69 0.27 0.28 -19.87
N PRO A 70 -0.03 1.29 -20.71
CA PRO A 70 -1.25 2.08 -20.59
C PRO A 70 -2.53 1.26 -20.83
N ASN A 71 -2.44 0.21 -21.64
CA ASN A 71 -3.58 -0.63 -22.02
C ASN A 71 -3.76 -1.86 -21.12
N LYS A 72 -3.12 -1.89 -19.94
CA LYS A 72 -3.23 -3.00 -19.00
C LYS A 72 -3.43 -2.47 -17.59
N PRO A 73 -4.34 -3.08 -16.81
CA PRO A 73 -4.47 -2.72 -15.41
C PRO A 73 -3.15 -3.02 -14.66
N PRO A 74 -2.74 -2.18 -13.70
CA PRO A 74 -1.65 -2.48 -12.78
C PRO A 74 -1.84 -3.83 -12.09
N ILE A 75 -0.74 -4.52 -11.77
CA ILE A 75 -0.81 -5.91 -11.24
C ILE A 75 -1.65 -6.05 -9.97
N HIS A 76 -1.67 -5.03 -9.11
CA HIS A 76 -2.44 -5.01 -7.86
C HIS A 76 -3.95 -4.77 -8.07
N LEU A 77 -4.36 -4.39 -9.28
CA LEU A 77 -5.76 -4.17 -9.69
C LEU A 77 -6.26 -5.25 -10.67
N LYS A 78 -5.43 -6.25 -11.01
CA LYS A 78 -5.81 -7.30 -11.95
C LYS A 78 -6.87 -8.21 -11.33
N GLU A 79 -8.07 -8.26 -11.93
CA GLU A 79 -9.20 -9.06 -11.43
C GLU A 79 -8.94 -10.57 -11.40
N ARG A 80 -8.18 -11.07 -12.38
CA ARG A 80 -7.86 -12.50 -12.55
C ARG A 80 -6.35 -12.71 -12.57
N PRO A 81 -5.65 -12.60 -11.42
CA PRO A 81 -4.21 -12.81 -11.37
C PRO A 81 -3.89 -14.31 -11.53
N LEU A 82 -2.73 -14.59 -12.14
CA LEU A 82 -2.24 -15.97 -12.30
C LEU A 82 -1.92 -16.59 -10.94
N TYR A 83 -1.26 -15.81 -10.07
CA TYR A 83 -1.01 -16.15 -8.68
C TYR A 83 -2.07 -15.49 -7.81
N LYS A 84 -2.94 -16.31 -7.21
CA LYS A 84 -4.02 -15.85 -6.34
C LYS A 84 -3.60 -15.90 -4.88
N GLU A 85 -4.34 -15.19 -4.05
CA GLU A 85 -4.32 -15.39 -2.60
C GLU A 85 -4.63 -16.87 -2.29
N ARG A 86 -4.04 -17.39 -1.21
CA ARG A 86 -4.47 -18.70 -0.74
C ARG A 86 -5.93 -18.58 -0.26
N PRO A 87 -6.77 -19.60 -0.48
CA PRO A 87 -8.12 -19.64 0.07
C PRO A 87 -8.15 -19.44 1.58
#